data_AF-A0A8J2X248-F1
#
_entry.id   AF-A0A8J2X248-F1
#
_cell.length_a   1.000
_cell.length_b   1.000
_cell.length_c   1.000
_cell.angle_alpha   90.00
_cell.angle_beta   90.00
_cell.angle_gamma   90.00
#
_symmetry.space_group_name_H-M   'P 1'
#
loop_
_entity.id
_entity.type
_entity.pdbx_description
1 polymer ?
#
loop_
_entity_poly.entity_id
_entity_poly.type
_entity_poly.pdbx_seq_one_letter_code
_entity_poly.pdbx_strand_id
1 'polypeptide(L)'
;MPVIEALGLDKASVGAWIAVCIVLGKLSKTGHLNKWVAPTLAIALGLADTFFTEAHYKLYGLDTMSPFSRMFAQLLGSCLLSGGTYVAVLAKGDSQEKAFGYGYAVIAAAALKAGLVNAGEVGMGKAPFFVWGAIASYIAYRALDE
;
A
#
# COMPACT_ATOMS: atom_id res chain seq x y z
N MET A 1 21.12 9.08 0.68
CA MET A 1 20.25 8.54 -0.39
C MET A 1 19.44 9.71 -0.92
N PRO A 2 19.60 10.08 -2.20
CA PRO A 2 19.02 11.30 -2.75
C PRO A 2 17.51 11.42 -2.52
N VAL A 3 16.80 10.27 -2.54
CA VAL A 3 15.35 10.22 -2.29
C VAL A 3 14.97 10.50 -0.83
N ILE A 4 15.80 10.11 0.15
CA ILE A 4 15.54 10.34 1.58
C ILE A 4 15.70 11.83 1.90
N GLU A 5 16.75 12.44 1.37
CA GLU A 5 17.03 13.87 1.52
C GLU A 5 15.98 14.71 0.78
N ALA A 6 15.53 14.27 -0.41
CA ALA A 6 14.47 14.94 -1.16
C ALA A 6 13.08 14.86 -0.49
N LEU A 7 12.85 13.84 0.34
CA LEU A 7 11.61 13.67 1.11
C LEU A 7 11.66 14.33 2.49
N GLY A 8 12.78 14.96 2.88
CA GLY A 8 12.94 15.59 4.19
C GLY A 8 12.99 14.60 5.36
N LEU A 9 13.15 13.31 5.09
CA LEU A 9 13.19 12.26 6.11
C LEU A 9 14.59 12.18 6.72
N ASP A 10 14.67 12.05 8.05
CA ASP A 10 15.96 11.86 8.69
C ASP A 10 16.50 10.43 8.43
N LYS A 11 17.81 10.34 8.17
CA LYS A 11 18.46 9.07 7.81
C LYS A 11 18.38 8.02 8.93
N ALA A 12 18.30 8.44 10.19
CA ALA A 12 18.27 7.55 11.33
C ALA A 12 16.92 6.82 11.44
N SER A 13 15.80 7.52 11.23
CA SER A 13 14.46 6.92 11.19
C SER A 13 14.32 5.91 10.06
N VAL A 14 14.85 6.22 8.87
CA VAL A 14 14.84 5.25 7.76
C VAL A 14 15.73 4.03 8.09
N GLY A 15 16.90 4.24 8.68
CA GLY A 15 17.77 3.17 9.12
C GLY A 15 17.12 2.27 10.19
N ALA A 16 16.43 2.87 11.17
CA ALA A 16 15.68 2.16 12.18
C ALA A 16 14.56 1.32 11.57
N TRP A 17 13.84 1.87 10.59
CA TRP A 17 12.76 1.15 9.91
C TRP A 17 13.27 -0.05 9.11
N ILE A 18 14.39 0.09 8.41
CA ILE A 18 15.07 -1.02 7.72
C ILE A 18 15.46 -2.11 8.74
N ALA A 19 16.02 -1.74 9.88
CA ALA A 19 16.40 -2.69 10.92
C ALA A 19 15.18 -3.45 11.48
N VAL A 20 14.07 -2.75 11.75
CA VAL A 20 12.79 -3.36 12.18
C VAL A 20 12.30 -4.36 11.13
N CYS A 21 12.28 -3.99 9.85
CA CYS A 21 11.87 -4.89 8.76
C CYS A 21 12.75 -6.14 8.68
N ILE A 22 14.07 -6.02 8.86
CA ILE A 22 15.00 -7.16 8.88
C ILE A 22 14.68 -8.09 10.06
N VAL A 23 14.48 -7.54 11.26
CA VAL A 23 14.16 -8.32 12.46
C VAL A 23 12.82 -9.04 12.30
N LEU A 24 11.78 -8.34 11.85
CA LEU A 24 10.47 -8.93 11.58
C LEU A 24 10.56 -10.05 10.54
N GLY A 25 11.33 -9.84 9.47
CA GLY A 25 11.58 -10.86 8.44
C GLY A 25 12.28 -12.11 9.01
N LYS A 26 13.28 -11.93 9.89
CA LYS A 26 13.95 -13.04 10.59
C LYS A 26 12.98 -13.80 11.49
N LEU A 27 12.22 -13.10 12.34
CA LEU A 27 11.24 -13.72 13.25
C LEU A 27 10.12 -14.44 12.51
N SER A 28 9.69 -13.91 11.35
CA SER A 28 8.73 -14.57 10.49
C SER A 28 9.27 -15.88 9.91
N LYS A 29 10.54 -15.90 9.45
CA LYS A 29 11.18 -17.12 8.92
C LYS A 29 11.35 -18.20 9.97
N THR A 30 11.63 -17.82 11.21
CA THR A 30 11.81 -18.77 12.31
C THR A 30 10.49 -19.19 12.95
N GLY A 31 9.34 -18.73 12.45
CA GLY A 31 8.01 -19.08 12.99
C GLY A 31 7.70 -18.46 14.36
N HIS A 32 8.53 -17.52 14.84
CA HIS A 32 8.35 -16.86 16.14
C HIS A 32 7.40 -15.66 16.06
N LEU A 33 6.95 -15.30 14.85
CA LEU A 33 6.03 -14.21 14.60
C LEU A 33 4.63 -14.78 14.29
N ASN A 34 3.59 -14.23 14.92
CA ASN A 34 2.21 -14.60 14.58
C ASN A 34 1.93 -14.23 13.11
N LYS A 35 1.32 -15.17 12.36
CA LYS A 35 0.99 -15.01 10.93
C LYS A 35 0.16 -13.75 10.59
N TRP A 36 -0.50 -13.16 11.57
CA TRP A 36 -1.29 -11.94 11.43
C TRP A 36 -0.48 -10.64 11.57
N VAL A 37 0.76 -10.69 12.05
CA VAL A 37 1.56 -9.47 12.26
C VAL A 37 1.88 -8.77 10.95
N ALA A 38 2.40 -9.49 9.96
CA ALA A 38 2.72 -8.93 8.64
C ALA A 38 1.49 -8.33 7.91
N PRO A 39 0.35 -9.03 7.77
CA PRO A 39 -0.82 -8.45 7.12
C PRO A 39 -1.41 -7.28 7.90
N THR A 40 -1.43 -7.34 9.25
CA THR A 40 -1.93 -6.23 10.06
C THR A 40 -1.06 -4.98 9.89
N LEU A 41 0.27 -5.13 9.91
CA LEU A 41 1.20 -4.01 9.71
C LEU A 41 1.01 -3.40 8.31
N ALA A 42 0.96 -4.23 7.27
CA ALA A 42 0.78 -3.77 5.89
C ALA A 42 -0.55 -3.07 5.68
N ILE A 43 -1.65 -3.61 6.23
CA ILE A 43 -2.98 -2.99 6.14
C ILE A 43 -3.02 -1.68 6.95
N ALA A 44 -2.49 -1.65 8.17
CA ALA A 44 -2.50 -0.46 9.00
C ALA A 44 -1.71 0.70 8.35
N LEU A 45 -0.51 0.41 7.84
CA LEU A 45 0.30 1.39 7.11
C LEU A 45 -0.37 1.81 5.82
N GLY A 46 -0.92 0.84 5.07
CA GLY A 46 -1.64 1.11 3.84
C GLY A 46 -2.87 2.00 4.05
N LEU A 47 -3.64 1.80 5.13
CA LEU A 47 -4.75 2.67 5.51
C LEU A 47 -4.27 4.08 5.89
N ALA A 48 -3.19 4.17 6.68
CA ALA A 48 -2.60 5.45 7.09
C ALA A 48 -2.15 6.27 5.86
N ASP A 49 -1.42 5.65 4.93
CA ASP A 49 -0.95 6.29 3.71
C ASP A 49 -2.09 6.63 2.74
N THR A 50 -3.11 5.78 2.63
CA THR A 50 -4.20 5.94 1.65
C THR A 50 -5.26 6.96 2.08
N PHE A 51 -5.62 6.97 3.37
CA PHE A 51 -6.77 7.73 3.87
C PHE A 51 -6.41 8.79 4.90
N PHE A 52 -5.29 8.64 5.60
CA PHE A 52 -4.86 9.56 6.65
C PHE A 52 -3.52 10.23 6.32
N THR A 53 -3.19 10.36 5.03
CA THR A 53 -1.85 10.74 4.53
C THR A 53 -1.29 11.97 5.24
N GLU A 54 -2.04 13.07 5.31
CA GLU A 54 -1.54 14.30 5.94
C GLU A 54 -1.22 14.09 7.42
N ALA A 55 -2.13 13.48 8.17
CA ALA A 55 -1.92 13.20 9.58
C ALA A 55 -0.76 12.21 9.81
N HIS A 56 -0.67 11.18 8.95
CA HIS A 56 0.39 10.18 9.01
C HIS A 56 1.77 10.81 8.80
N TYR A 57 1.95 11.59 7.74
CA TYR A 57 3.23 12.19 7.42
C TYR A 57 3.62 13.35 8.34
N LYS A 58 2.62 14.04 8.93
CA LYS A 58 2.86 15.01 9.99
C LYS A 58 3.51 14.39 11.24
N LEU A 59 3.21 13.13 11.57
CA LEU A 59 3.89 12.41 12.66
C LEU A 59 5.39 12.24 12.40
N TYR A 60 5.82 12.28 11.13
CA TYR A 60 7.22 12.19 10.72
C TYR A 60 7.84 13.57 10.42
N GLY A 61 7.18 14.66 10.81
CA GLY A 61 7.68 16.03 10.59
C GLY A 61 7.57 16.51 9.14
N LEU A 62 6.79 15.82 8.29
CA LEU A 62 6.56 16.22 6.91
C LEU A 62 5.28 17.05 6.80
N ASP A 63 5.35 18.31 7.23
CA ASP A 63 4.21 19.23 7.26
C ASP A 63 3.84 19.82 5.87
N THR A 64 4.73 19.75 4.90
CA THR A 64 4.55 20.39 3.58
C THR A 64 4.69 19.38 2.45
N MET A 65 3.61 18.65 2.16
CA MET A 65 3.55 17.71 1.05
C MET A 65 2.80 18.32 -0.14
N SER A 66 3.43 18.35 -1.31
CA SER A 66 2.76 18.81 -2.54
C SER A 66 1.55 17.92 -2.88
N PRO A 67 0.53 18.42 -3.59
CA PRO A 67 -0.61 17.60 -4.02
C PRO A 67 -0.18 16.34 -4.80
N PHE A 68 0.85 16.46 -5.65
CA PHE A 68 1.40 15.34 -6.39
C PHE A 68 2.07 14.31 -5.48
N SER A 69 2.91 14.75 -4.54
CA SER A 69 3.57 13.88 -3.56
C SER A 69 2.55 13.14 -2.69
N ARG A 70 1.46 13.83 -2.30
CA ARG A 70 0.35 13.25 -1.54
C ARG A 70 -0.39 12.18 -2.33
N MET A 71 -0.71 12.44 -3.59
CA MET A 71 -1.32 11.44 -4.46
C MET A 71 -0.43 10.21 -4.60
N PHE A 72 0.89 10.39 -4.75
CA PHE A 72 1.82 9.28 -4.83
C PHE A 72 1.88 8.47 -3.53
N ALA A 73 1.89 9.14 -2.37
CA ALA A 73 1.82 8.47 -1.07
C ALA A 73 0.52 7.67 -0.90
N GLN A 74 -0.63 8.22 -1.34
CA GLN A 74 -1.91 7.51 -1.31
C GLN A 74 -1.93 6.28 -2.23
N LEU A 75 -1.29 6.36 -3.39
CA LEU A 75 -1.12 5.22 -4.30
C LEU A 75 -0.20 4.16 -3.69
N LEU A 76 0.91 4.56 -3.06
CA LEU A 76 1.79 3.65 -2.33
C LEU A 76 1.05 2.92 -1.21
N GLY A 77 0.26 3.66 -0.42
CA GLY A 77 -0.59 3.09 0.61
C GLY A 77 -1.57 2.05 0.07
N SER A 78 -2.10 2.29 -1.14
CA SER A 78 -3.02 1.36 -1.80
C SER A 78 -2.32 0.07 -2.24
N CYS A 79 -1.06 0.15 -2.66
CA CYS A 79 -0.24 -1.03 -2.94
C CYS A 79 0.04 -1.83 -1.65
N LEU A 80 0.30 -1.14 -0.53
CA LEU A 80 0.45 -1.80 0.79
C LEU A 80 -0.85 -2.46 1.25
N LEU A 81 -2.00 -1.83 1.02
CA LEU A 81 -3.31 -2.44 1.27
C LEU A 81 -3.53 -3.70 0.45
N SER A 82 -3.16 -3.67 -0.85
CA SER A 82 -3.25 -4.83 -1.73
C SER A 82 -2.35 -5.97 -1.27
N GLY A 83 -1.08 -5.70 -0.99
CA GLY A 83 -0.14 -6.70 -0.47
C GLY A 83 -0.56 -7.24 0.90
N GLY A 84 -1.01 -6.37 1.80
CA GLY A 84 -1.54 -6.76 3.11
C GLY A 84 -2.78 -7.63 3.01
N THR A 85 -3.69 -7.33 2.08
CA THR A 85 -4.88 -8.15 1.81
C THR A 85 -4.49 -9.52 1.25
N TYR A 86 -3.58 -9.57 0.29
CA TYR A 86 -3.04 -10.83 -0.24
C TYR A 86 -2.48 -11.71 0.89
N VAL A 87 -1.60 -11.16 1.72
CA VAL A 87 -1.00 -11.90 2.84
C VAL A 87 -2.04 -12.27 3.90
N ALA A 88 -3.07 -11.44 4.12
CA ALA A 88 -4.14 -11.74 5.08
C ALA A 88 -4.98 -12.95 4.62
N VAL A 89 -5.29 -13.03 3.33
CA VAL A 89 -6.02 -14.16 2.74
C VAL A 89 -5.19 -15.44 2.85
N LEU A 90 -3.89 -15.38 2.53
CA LEU A 90 -3.00 -16.52 2.76
C LEU A 90 -2.91 -16.92 4.24
N ALA A 91 -2.86 -15.94 5.16
CA ALA A 91 -2.84 -16.22 6.61
C ALA A 91 -4.12 -16.90 7.10
N LYS A 92 -5.26 -16.71 6.43
CA LYS A 92 -6.50 -17.46 6.69
C LYS A 92 -6.42 -18.93 6.26
N GLY A 93 -5.47 -19.28 5.39
CA GLY A 93 -5.33 -20.61 4.82
C GLY A 93 -6.03 -20.78 3.46
N ASP A 94 -6.45 -19.68 2.82
CA ASP A 94 -6.98 -19.69 1.46
C ASP A 94 -5.86 -19.88 0.43
N SER A 95 -6.26 -20.18 -0.81
CA SER A 95 -5.32 -20.43 -1.92
C SER A 95 -4.62 -19.16 -2.43
N GLN A 96 -3.56 -19.34 -3.21
CA GLN A 96 -2.81 -18.23 -3.80
C GLN A 96 -3.65 -17.46 -4.81
N GLU A 97 -4.51 -18.15 -5.56
CA GLU A 97 -5.43 -17.60 -6.54
C GLU A 97 -6.44 -16.66 -5.86
N LYS A 98 -7.07 -17.11 -4.77
CA LYS A 98 -7.96 -16.27 -3.98
C LYS A 98 -7.24 -15.06 -3.40
N ALA A 99 -6.05 -15.25 -2.83
CA ALA A 99 -5.24 -14.16 -2.30
C ALA A 99 -4.90 -13.13 -3.38
N PHE A 100 -4.51 -13.61 -4.57
CA PHE A 100 -4.21 -12.78 -5.74
C PHE A 100 -5.45 -12.00 -6.19
N GLY A 101 -6.59 -12.67 -6.28
CA GLY A 101 -7.87 -12.07 -6.64
C GLY A 101 -8.28 -10.94 -5.71
N TYR A 102 -8.23 -11.16 -4.39
CA TYR A 102 -8.52 -10.11 -3.41
C TYR A 102 -7.49 -8.97 -3.44
N GLY A 103 -6.21 -9.26 -3.65
CA GLY A 103 -5.18 -8.23 -3.82
C GLY A 103 -5.48 -7.32 -5.03
N TYR A 104 -5.90 -7.89 -6.16
CA TYR A 104 -6.28 -7.13 -7.35
C TYR A 104 -7.61 -6.40 -7.20
N ALA A 105 -8.56 -6.93 -6.41
CA ALA A 105 -9.79 -6.20 -6.07
C ALA A 105 -9.48 -4.89 -5.33
N VAL A 106 -8.49 -4.91 -4.42
CA VAL A 106 -8.01 -3.70 -3.74
C VAL A 106 -7.34 -2.73 -4.72
N ILE A 107 -6.52 -3.22 -5.66
CA ILE A 107 -5.93 -2.37 -6.71
C ILE A 107 -7.02 -1.72 -7.58
N ALA A 108 -8.08 -2.46 -7.93
CA ALA A 108 -9.19 -1.93 -8.70
C ALA A 108 -9.90 -0.78 -7.95
N ALA A 109 -10.18 -0.97 -6.66
CA ALA A 109 -10.77 0.06 -5.81
C ALA A 109 -9.85 1.29 -5.68
N ALA A 110 -8.55 1.08 -5.51
CA ALA A 110 -7.56 2.14 -5.44
C ALA A 110 -7.45 2.94 -6.74
N ALA A 111 -7.45 2.26 -7.89
CA ALA A 111 -7.42 2.88 -9.20
C ALA A 111 -8.69 3.73 -9.43
N LEU A 112 -9.86 3.21 -9.03
CA LEU A 112 -11.11 3.97 -9.08
C LEU A 112 -11.04 5.24 -8.21
N LYS A 113 -10.58 5.12 -6.95
CA LYS A 113 -10.36 6.26 -6.05
C LYS A 113 -9.41 7.29 -6.68
N ALA A 114 -8.26 6.84 -7.20
CA ALA A 114 -7.27 7.72 -7.79
C ALA A 114 -7.82 8.50 -8.99
N GLY A 115 -8.60 7.84 -9.86
CA GLY A 115 -9.23 8.50 -11.01
C GLY A 115 -10.36 9.47 -10.63
N LEU A 116 -11.18 9.13 -9.64
CA LEU A 116 -12.33 9.93 -9.21
C LEU A 116 -11.92 11.13 -8.33
N VAL A 117 -11.00 10.91 -7.41
CA VAL A 117 -10.66 11.86 -6.34
C VAL A 117 -9.34 12.56 -6.61
N ASN A 118 -8.26 11.80 -6.82
CA ASN A 118 -6.91 12.37 -6.78
C ASN A 118 -6.45 12.99 -8.10
N ALA A 119 -6.78 12.39 -9.24
CA ALA A 119 -6.29 12.85 -10.55
C ALA A 119 -6.67 14.32 -10.83
N GLY A 120 -7.85 14.75 -10.39
CA GLY A 120 -8.30 16.14 -10.52
C GLY A 120 -7.51 17.14 -9.67
N GLU A 121 -7.05 16.73 -8.49
CA GLU A 121 -6.29 17.59 -7.55
C GLU A 121 -4.90 17.96 -8.08
N VAL A 122 -4.38 17.17 -9.03
CA VAL A 122 -3.02 17.32 -9.56
C VAL A 122 -2.98 17.61 -11.07
N GLY A 123 -4.15 17.84 -11.69
CA GLY A 123 -4.25 18.11 -13.13
C GLY A 123 -3.89 16.92 -14.03
N MET A 124 -3.96 15.68 -13.52
CA MET A 124 -3.68 14.47 -14.29
C MET A 124 -4.92 13.97 -15.02
N GLY A 125 -4.73 13.35 -16.19
CA GLY A 125 -5.79 12.65 -16.90
C GLY A 125 -6.32 11.46 -16.10
N LYS A 126 -7.64 11.24 -16.12
CA LYS A 126 -8.31 10.17 -15.36
C LYS A 126 -8.24 8.80 -16.04
N ALA A 127 -8.14 8.79 -17.38
CA ALA A 127 -8.24 7.59 -18.19
C ALA A 127 -7.27 6.45 -17.78
N PRO A 128 -5.98 6.72 -17.48
CA PRO A 128 -5.06 5.66 -17.06
C PRO A 128 -5.54 4.90 -15.82
N PHE A 129 -6.15 5.60 -14.86
CA PHE A 129 -6.64 4.99 -13.63
C PHE A 129 -7.85 4.08 -13.88
N PHE A 130 -8.76 4.47 -14.77
CA PHE A 130 -9.90 3.61 -15.11
C PHE A 130 -9.49 2.39 -15.95
N VAL A 131 -8.51 2.54 -16.85
CA VAL A 131 -7.95 1.40 -17.58
C VAL A 131 -7.34 0.39 -16.62
N TRP A 132 -6.51 0.85 -15.68
CA TRP A 132 -5.95 -0.03 -14.65
C TRP A 132 -7.01 -0.63 -13.73
N GLY A 133 -8.04 0.15 -13.37
CA GLY A 133 -9.17 -0.35 -12.58
C GLY A 133 -9.93 -1.47 -13.29
N ALA A 134 -10.18 -1.35 -14.60
CA ALA A 134 -10.83 -2.37 -15.40
C ALA A 134 -9.98 -3.65 -15.52
N ILE A 135 -8.69 -3.51 -15.82
CA ILE A 135 -7.74 -4.64 -15.90
C ILE A 135 -7.68 -5.36 -14.54
N ALA A 136 -7.55 -4.61 -13.45
CA ALA A 136 -7.47 -5.18 -12.12
C ALA A 136 -8.77 -5.87 -11.69
N SER A 137 -9.93 -5.29 -12.03
CA SER A 137 -11.23 -5.92 -11.77
C SER A 137 -11.39 -7.22 -12.54
N TYR A 138 -10.95 -7.26 -13.80
CA TYR A 138 -10.97 -8.48 -14.61
C TYR A 138 -10.07 -9.57 -14.02
N ILE A 139 -8.84 -9.23 -13.63
CA ILE A 139 -7.92 -10.17 -12.97
C ILE A 139 -8.53 -10.69 -11.67
N ALA A 140 -9.10 -9.82 -10.84
CA ALA A 140 -9.73 -10.19 -9.59
C ALA A 140 -10.90 -11.17 -9.83
N TYR A 141 -11.77 -10.85 -10.77
CA TYR A 141 -12.90 -11.70 -11.15
C TYR A 141 -12.43 -13.09 -11.60
N ARG A 142 -11.46 -13.16 -12.52
CA ARG A 142 -10.92 -14.42 -13.03
C ARG A 142 -10.27 -15.28 -11.95
N ALA A 143 -9.58 -14.66 -10.99
CA ALA A 143 -8.89 -15.38 -9.92
C ALA A 143 -9.82 -15.81 -8.75
N LEU A 144 -11.01 -15.19 -8.62
CA LEU A 144 -11.98 -15.51 -7.56
C LEU A 144 -13.08 -16.48 -8.00
N ASP A 145 -13.26 -16.64 -9.31
CA ASP A 145 -14.20 -17.58 -9.93
C ASP A 145 -13.65 -19.02 -10.04
N GLU A 146 -12.39 -19.24 -9.68
CA GLU A 146 -11.72 -20.55 -9.59
C GLU A 146 -11.75 -21.12 -8.16
#